data_AF-A0A930DQX9-F1
#
_entry.id   AF-A0A930DQX9-F1
#
_cell.length_a   1.000
_cell.length_b   1.000
_cell.length_c   1.000
_cell.angle_alpha   90.00
_cell.angle_beta   90.00
_cell.angle_gamma   90.00
#
_symmetry.space_group_name_H-M   'P 1'
#
loop_
_entity.id
_entity.type
_entity.pdbx_description
1 polymer ?
#
loop_
_entity_poly.entity_id
_entity_poly.type
_entity_poly.pdbx_seq_one_letter_code
_entity_poly.pdbx_strand_id
1 'polypeptide(L)'
;MGLIEIRKELDEIDRKLVELFRKRMELVEEVAKDKLKSGKAVFDGRREEEKLNAVSAMVEEEDPAMKAYVREFFSELMTLSRRRQVQYLKEAGRSNHFSFQKADKLIFPEKKLAFQGLKGAYSYLAGRRIFPDENMISVLHFRDVF
;
A
#
# COMPACT_ATOMS: atom_id res chain seq x y z
N MET A 1 -10.55 -38.10 -3.19
CA MET A 1 -9.29 -37.82 -3.91
C MET A 1 -8.12 -38.08 -3.00
N GLY A 2 -7.02 -38.61 -3.53
CA GLY A 2 -5.75 -38.74 -2.82
C GLY A 2 -4.92 -37.44 -2.86
N LEU A 3 -3.91 -37.33 -1.99
CA LEU A 3 -3.05 -36.13 -1.89
C LEU A 3 -2.40 -35.72 -3.22
N ILE A 4 -1.98 -36.71 -4.03
CA ILE A 4 -1.33 -36.47 -5.33
C ILE A 4 -2.31 -35.85 -6.32
N GLU A 5 -3.57 -36.28 -6.31
CA GLU A 5 -4.62 -35.74 -7.19
C GLU A 5 -4.97 -34.30 -6.79
N ILE A 6 -5.12 -34.04 -5.49
CA ILE A 6 -5.37 -32.69 -4.95
C ILE A 6 -4.26 -31.72 -5.39
N ARG A 7 -2.99 -32.14 -5.30
CA ARG A 7 -1.86 -31.29 -5.72
C ARG A 7 -1.85 -31.00 -7.21
N LYS A 8 -2.21 -31.99 -8.05
CA LYS A 8 -2.33 -31.77 -9.50
C LYS A 8 -3.43 -30.75 -9.82
N GLU A 9 -4.58 -30.83 -9.14
CA GLU A 9 -5.64 -29.84 -9.33
C GLU A 9 -5.21 -28.43 -8.88
N LEU A 10 -4.47 -28.32 -7.77
CA LEU A 10 -3.87 -27.05 -7.35
C LEU A 10 -2.90 -26.50 -8.39
N ASP A 11 -2.01 -27.32 -8.93
CA ASP A 11 -1.07 -26.91 -9.98
C ASP A 11 -1.80 -26.38 -11.24
N GLU A 12 -2.95 -26.97 -11.58
CA GLU A 12 -3.78 -26.48 -12.69
C GLU A 12 -4.45 -25.14 -12.38
N ILE A 13 -4.93 -24.96 -11.15
CA ILE A 13 -5.49 -23.67 -10.69
C ILE A 13 -4.39 -22.61 -10.68
N ASP A 14 -3.21 -22.91 -10.16
CA ASP A 14 -2.09 -21.97 -10.07
C ASP A 14 -1.65 -21.47 -11.45
N ARG A 15 -1.63 -22.36 -12.45
CA ARG A 15 -1.36 -21.95 -13.85
C ARG A 15 -2.38 -20.92 -14.34
N LYS A 16 -3.67 -21.15 -14.08
CA LYS A 16 -4.75 -20.21 -14.46
C LYS A 16 -4.64 -18.90 -13.69
N LEU A 17 -4.28 -18.94 -12.40
CA LEU A 17 -4.07 -17.74 -11.59
C LEU A 17 -2.93 -16.89 -12.16
N VAL A 18 -1.80 -17.51 -12.54
CA VAL A 18 -0.68 -16.80 -13.17
C VAL A 18 -1.08 -16.18 -14.50
N GLU A 19 -1.82 -16.91 -15.34
CA GLU A 19 -2.30 -16.40 -16.63
C GLU A 19 -3.23 -15.18 -16.44
N LEU A 20 -4.22 -15.30 -15.55
CA LEU A 20 -5.15 -14.21 -15.22
C LEU A 20 -4.42 -13.02 -14.60
N PHE A 21 -3.46 -13.27 -13.71
CA PHE A 21 -2.66 -12.24 -13.09
C PHE A 21 -1.83 -11.47 -14.12
N ARG A 22 -1.20 -12.17 -15.08
CA ARG A 22 -0.45 -11.53 -16.18
C ARG A 22 -1.35 -10.63 -17.01
N LYS A 23 -2.50 -11.12 -17.48
CA LYS A 23 -3.47 -10.32 -18.23
C LYS A 23 -3.92 -9.09 -17.44
N ARG A 24 -4.11 -9.26 -16.13
CA ARG A 24 -4.44 -8.14 -15.23
C ARG A 24 -3.31 -7.12 -15.15
N MET A 25 -2.04 -7.54 -15.10
CA MET A 25 -0.89 -6.62 -15.09
C MET A 25 -0.77 -5.83 -16.39
N GLU A 26 -1.04 -6.44 -17.54
CA GLU A 26 -1.09 -5.74 -18.84
C GLU A 26 -2.15 -4.62 -18.82
N LEU A 27 -3.36 -4.90 -18.28
CA LEU A 27 -4.40 -3.87 -18.12
C LEU A 27 -4.01 -2.77 -17.12
N VAL A 28 -3.25 -3.11 -16.07
CA VAL A 28 -2.75 -2.12 -15.10
C VAL A 28 -1.78 -1.14 -15.76
N GLU A 29 -1.00 -1.58 -16.74
CA GLU A 29 -0.14 -0.68 -17.52
C GLU A 29 -0.94 0.26 -18.41
N GLU A 30 -2.01 -0.22 -19.04
CA GLU A 30 -2.93 0.64 -19.80
C GLU A 30 -3.60 1.70 -18.89
N VAL A 31 -3.99 1.30 -17.67
CA VAL A 31 -4.46 2.26 -16.65
C VAL A 31 -3.37 3.27 -16.28
N ALA A 32 -2.10 2.85 -16.18
CA ALA A 32 -0.98 3.75 -15.91
C ALA A 32 -0.79 4.78 -17.04
N LYS A 33 -0.89 4.34 -18.30
CA LYS A 33 -0.83 5.19 -19.50
C LYS A 33 -1.94 6.23 -19.51
N ASP A 34 -3.17 5.82 -19.20
CA ASP A 34 -4.31 6.74 -19.13
C ASP A 34 -4.16 7.74 -17.98
N LYS A 35 -3.72 7.31 -16.80
CA LYS A 35 -3.42 8.18 -15.65
C LYS A 35 -2.28 9.14 -15.91
N LEU A 36 -1.29 8.76 -16.74
CA LEU A 36 -0.22 9.65 -17.18
C LEU A 36 -0.78 10.78 -18.04
N LYS A 37 -1.65 10.46 -19.01
CA LYS A 37 -2.29 11.44 -19.90
C LYS A 37 -3.26 12.37 -19.16
N SER A 38 -4.06 11.82 -18.25
CA SER A 38 -5.09 12.56 -17.50
C SER A 38 -4.55 13.27 -16.24
N GLY A 39 -3.32 12.97 -15.82
CA GLY A 39 -2.70 13.54 -14.62
C GLY A 39 -3.20 12.97 -13.29
N LYS A 40 -4.20 12.05 -13.30
CA LYS A 40 -4.81 11.48 -12.09
C LYS A 40 -3.81 10.73 -11.20
N ALA A 41 -4.13 10.66 -9.90
CA ALA A 41 -3.34 9.93 -8.91
C ALA A 41 -3.40 8.41 -9.13
N VAL A 42 -2.32 7.71 -8.77
CA VAL A 42 -2.28 6.24 -8.83
C VAL A 42 -3.21 5.61 -7.80
N PHE A 43 -3.24 6.15 -6.59
CA PHE A 43 -4.10 5.69 -5.51
C PHE A 43 -5.46 6.40 -5.54
N ASP A 44 -6.52 5.60 -5.46
CA ASP A 44 -7.91 6.05 -5.34
C ASP A 44 -8.59 5.17 -4.29
N GLY A 45 -8.62 5.64 -3.04
CA GLY A 45 -9.11 4.85 -1.90
C GLY A 45 -10.58 4.46 -2.02
N ARG A 46 -11.42 5.32 -2.62
CA ARG A 46 -12.83 5.00 -2.85
C ARG A 46 -12.97 3.85 -3.84
N ARG A 47 -12.24 3.93 -4.96
CA ARG A 47 -12.30 2.90 -6.00
C ARG A 47 -11.76 1.55 -5.51
N GLU A 48 -10.71 1.56 -4.69
CA GLU A 48 -10.17 0.34 -4.09
C GLU A 48 -11.16 -0.29 -3.11
N GLU A 49 -11.79 0.51 -2.26
CA GLU A 49 -12.81 0.04 -1.31
C GLU A 49 -14.04 -0.55 -2.03
N GLU A 50 -14.53 0.12 -3.08
CA GLU A 50 -15.60 -0.41 -3.93
C GLU A 50 -15.23 -1.77 -4.53
N LYS A 51 -13.97 -1.94 -4.97
CA LYS A 51 -13.51 -3.21 -5.54
C LYS A 51 -13.39 -4.30 -4.49
N LEU A 52 -12.91 -3.99 -3.28
CA LEU A 52 -12.85 -4.94 -2.16
C LEU A 52 -14.24 -5.42 -1.76
N ASN A 53 -15.22 -4.51 -1.66
CA ASN A 53 -16.60 -4.87 -1.34
C ASN A 53 -17.23 -5.74 -2.42
N ALA A 54 -16.98 -5.41 -3.70
CA ALA A 54 -17.50 -6.20 -4.82
C ALA A 54 -16.94 -7.64 -4.86
N VAL A 55 -15.66 -7.84 -4.55
CA VAL A 55 -15.06 -9.19 -4.57
C VAL A 55 -15.43 -10.01 -3.33
N SER A 56 -15.55 -9.37 -2.16
CA SER A 56 -16.02 -10.04 -0.96
C SER A 56 -17.49 -10.48 -1.09
N ALA A 57 -18.31 -9.75 -1.86
CA ALA A 57 -19.69 -10.14 -2.16
C ALA A 57 -19.83 -11.33 -3.13
N MET A 58 -18.73 -11.76 -3.78
CA MET A 58 -18.73 -12.96 -4.65
C MET A 58 -18.62 -14.26 -3.85
N VAL A 59 -18.27 -14.19 -2.57
CA VAL A 59 -18.22 -15.33 -1.66
C VAL A 59 -19.57 -15.46 -0.98
N GLU A 60 -20.06 -16.70 -0.88
CA GLU A 60 -21.33 -17.02 -0.22
C GLU A 60 -21.42 -16.41 1.18
N GLU A 61 -22.65 -16.06 1.61
CA GLU A 61 -22.83 -15.30 2.86
C GLU A 61 -22.42 -16.06 4.12
N GLU A 62 -22.43 -17.39 4.06
CA GLU A 62 -22.17 -18.30 5.18
C GLU A 62 -20.67 -18.62 5.40
N ASP A 63 -19.75 -18.06 4.60
CA ASP A 63 -18.30 -18.24 4.79
C ASP A 63 -17.55 -16.92 5.10
N PRO A 64 -17.60 -16.44 6.36
CA PRO A 64 -16.88 -15.24 6.79
C PRO A 64 -15.36 -15.33 6.64
N ALA A 65 -14.78 -16.53 6.77
CA ALA A 65 -13.33 -16.72 6.67
C ALA A 65 -12.86 -16.54 5.22
N MET A 66 -13.56 -17.16 4.27
CA MET A 66 -13.24 -17.01 2.85
C MET A 66 -13.45 -15.57 2.36
N LYS A 67 -14.46 -14.85 2.87
CA LYS A 67 -14.62 -13.41 2.61
C LYS A 67 -13.40 -12.60 3.03
N ALA A 68 -12.84 -12.90 4.21
CA ALA A 68 -11.62 -12.25 4.70
C ALA A 68 -10.41 -12.58 3.81
N TYR A 69 -10.22 -13.85 3.43
CA TYR A 69 -9.13 -14.27 2.55
C TYR A 69 -9.21 -13.63 1.17
N VAL A 70 -10.39 -13.55 0.56
CA VAL A 70 -10.58 -12.86 -0.73
C VAL A 70 -10.26 -11.37 -0.59
N ARG A 71 -10.70 -10.73 0.49
CA ARG A 71 -10.40 -9.31 0.74
C ARG A 71 -8.90 -9.05 0.87
N GLU A 72 -8.20 -9.90 1.63
CA GLU A 72 -6.75 -9.83 1.82
C GLU A 72 -6.01 -10.03 0.49
N PHE A 73 -6.34 -11.10 -0.23
CA PHE A 73 -5.74 -11.40 -1.54
C PHE A 73 -5.90 -10.23 -2.52
N PHE A 74 -7.10 -9.66 -2.65
CA PHE A 74 -7.31 -8.52 -3.54
C PHE A 74 -6.62 -7.24 -3.08
N SER A 75 -6.45 -7.02 -1.78
CA SER A 75 -5.67 -5.90 -1.24
C SER A 75 -4.19 -6.00 -1.63
N GLU A 76 -3.61 -7.19 -1.54
CA GLU A 76 -2.24 -7.44 -1.99
C GLU A 76 -2.11 -7.25 -3.51
N LEU A 77 -3.08 -7.77 -4.26
CA LEU A 77 -3.16 -7.63 -5.71
C LEU A 77 -3.20 -6.15 -6.14
N MET A 78 -3.97 -5.32 -5.45
CA MET A 78 -3.99 -3.87 -5.65
C MET A 78 -2.65 -3.23 -5.31
N THR A 79 -1.98 -3.66 -4.24
CA THR A 79 -0.64 -3.18 -3.87
C THR A 79 0.38 -3.44 -4.98
N LEU A 80 0.39 -4.64 -5.54
CA LEU A 80 1.23 -4.97 -6.71
C LEU A 80 0.87 -4.13 -7.93
N SER A 81 -0.43 -3.88 -8.14
CA SER A 81 -0.91 -3.02 -9.24
C SER A 81 -0.40 -1.59 -9.13
N ARG A 82 -0.44 -1.00 -7.93
CA ARG A 82 0.07 0.34 -7.68
C ARG A 82 1.57 0.40 -7.90
N ARG A 83 2.30 -0.62 -7.44
CA ARG A 83 3.75 -0.71 -7.65
C ARG A 83 4.09 -0.71 -9.14
N ARG A 84 3.37 -1.48 -9.96
CA ARG A 84 3.58 -1.51 -11.42
C ARG A 84 3.23 -0.16 -12.08
N GLN A 85 2.11 0.47 -11.71
CA GLN A 85 1.76 1.82 -12.18
C GLN A 85 2.85 2.84 -11.83
N VAL A 86 3.34 2.85 -10.60
CA VAL A 86 4.41 3.77 -10.16
C VAL A 86 5.70 3.51 -10.94
N GLN A 87 6.07 2.25 -11.15
CA GLN A 87 7.24 1.88 -11.96
C GLN A 87 7.10 2.43 -13.39
N TYR A 88 5.96 2.19 -14.05
CA TYR A 88 5.70 2.69 -15.39
C TYR A 88 5.80 4.22 -15.47
N LEU A 89 5.22 4.94 -14.51
CA LEU A 89 5.27 6.40 -14.48
C LEU A 89 6.71 6.92 -14.30
N LYS A 90 7.53 6.25 -13.49
CA LYS A 90 8.95 6.58 -13.32
C LYS A 90 9.73 6.38 -14.62
N GLU A 91 9.54 5.25 -15.29
CA GLU A 91 10.18 4.92 -16.58
C GLU A 91 9.77 5.92 -17.67
N ALA A 92 8.53 6.39 -17.66
CA ALA A 92 8.02 7.43 -18.56
C ALA A 92 8.53 8.85 -18.25
N GLY A 93 9.49 9.01 -17.35
CA GLY A 93 10.10 10.30 -17.02
C GLY A 93 9.21 11.22 -16.15
N ARG A 94 8.09 10.71 -15.62
CA ARG A 94 7.33 11.45 -14.60
C ARG A 94 8.13 11.40 -13.30
N SER A 95 8.96 12.41 -13.07
CA SER A 95 9.62 12.64 -11.78
C SER A 95 8.54 12.60 -10.70
N ASN A 96 8.73 11.73 -9.70
CA ASN A 96 7.80 11.45 -8.62
C ASN A 96 6.96 12.69 -8.24
N HIS A 97 5.73 12.81 -8.75
CA HIS A 97 4.67 13.45 -7.99
C HIS A 97 4.15 12.42 -6.99
N PHE A 98 5.01 11.99 -6.07
CA PHE A 98 4.52 12.04 -4.71
C PHE A 98 4.07 13.50 -4.53
N SER A 99 2.85 13.74 -4.09
CA SER A 99 2.43 15.09 -3.69
C SER A 99 3.35 15.69 -2.61
N PHE A 100 4.27 14.90 -2.08
CA PHE A 100 5.38 15.31 -1.25
C PHE A 100 6.47 15.96 -2.10
N GLN A 101 6.45 17.29 -2.13
CA GLN A 101 7.62 18.08 -2.48
C GLN A 101 8.64 17.94 -1.35
N LYS A 102 9.91 17.74 -1.69
CA LYS A 102 10.99 17.83 -0.70
C LYS A 102 10.94 19.23 -0.11
N ALA A 103 10.64 19.33 1.18
CA ALA A 103 10.74 20.60 1.88
C ALA A 103 12.23 20.93 2.03
N ASP A 104 12.67 22.06 1.46
CA ASP A 104 14.03 22.57 1.67
C ASP A 104 14.30 22.88 3.14
N LYS A 105 13.24 23.23 3.88
CA LYS A 105 13.27 23.45 5.32
C LYS A 105 12.00 22.91 5.96
N LEU A 106 12.18 22.09 6.99
CA LEU A 106 11.09 21.66 7.86
C LEU A 106 10.85 22.76 8.90
N ILE A 107 9.85 23.60 8.65
CA ILE A 107 9.50 24.74 9.51
C ILE A 107 8.30 24.35 10.36
N PHE A 108 8.56 24.06 11.64
CA PHE A 108 7.53 23.73 12.63
C PHE A 108 7.64 24.66 13.85
N PRO A 109 7.47 25.99 13.69
CA PRO A 109 7.55 26.92 14.80
C PRO A 109 6.45 26.52 15.79
N GLU A 110 6.81 26.42 17.08
CA GLU A 110 5.89 26.17 18.19
C GLU A 110 5.20 24.80 18.21
N LYS A 111 5.52 23.89 17.28
CA LYS A 111 4.98 22.51 17.32
C LYS A 111 5.85 21.63 18.21
N LYS A 112 5.20 20.68 18.88
CA LYS A 112 5.85 19.64 19.68
C LYS A 112 5.89 18.32 18.91
N LEU A 113 6.98 17.57 19.07
CA LEU A 113 7.16 16.24 18.52
C LEU A 113 7.00 15.21 19.63
N ALA A 114 5.95 14.38 19.57
CA ALA A 114 5.87 13.17 20.38
C ALA A 114 6.63 12.03 19.69
N PHE A 115 7.43 11.27 20.44
CA PHE A 115 8.15 10.11 19.92
C PHE A 115 8.24 9.01 20.97
N GLN A 116 8.25 7.75 20.52
CA GLN A 116 8.43 6.62 21.40
C GLN A 116 9.91 6.43 21.76
N GLY A 117 10.18 6.21 23.05
CA GLY A 117 11.49 5.86 23.59
C GLY A 117 12.20 7.02 24.27
N LEU A 118 13.40 6.76 24.80
CA LEU A 118 14.12 7.71 25.65
C LEU A 118 15.04 8.65 24.86
N LYS A 119 15.53 9.68 25.56
CA LYS A 119 16.63 10.52 25.09
C LYS A 119 17.83 9.63 24.70
N GLY A 120 18.27 9.75 23.45
CA GLY A 120 19.33 8.94 22.85
C GLY A 120 18.86 7.83 21.92
N ALA A 121 17.57 7.47 21.92
CA ALA A 121 17.01 6.52 20.95
C ALA A 121 17.02 7.09 19.51
N TYR A 122 16.91 6.22 18.50
CA TYR A 122 16.90 6.66 17.10
C TYR A 122 15.82 7.69 16.79
N SER A 123 14.62 7.55 17.36
CA SER A 123 13.53 8.50 17.21
C SER A 123 13.87 9.87 17.81
N TYR A 124 14.54 9.90 18.98
CA TYR A 124 15.06 11.13 19.57
C TYR A 124 16.14 11.78 18.68
N LEU A 125 17.08 10.97 18.17
CA LEU A 125 18.16 11.46 17.31
C LEU A 125 17.67 11.98 15.95
N ALA A 126 16.59 11.42 15.43
CA ALA A 126 15.93 11.93 14.23
C ALA A 126 15.17 13.23 14.53
N GLY A 127 14.39 13.27 15.62
CA GLY A 127 13.58 14.41 16.02
C GLY A 127 14.41 15.67 16.28
N ARG A 128 15.53 15.54 17.00
CA ARG A 128 16.43 16.66 17.34
C ARG A 128 17.11 17.34 16.15
N ARG A 129 17.06 16.75 14.95
CA ARG A 129 17.52 17.39 13.71
C ARG A 129 16.56 18.50 13.25
N ILE A 130 15.33 18.51 13.76
CA ILE A 130 14.22 19.33 13.28
C ILE A 130 13.59 20.14 14.43
N PHE A 131 13.45 19.53 15.61
CA PHE A 131 12.84 20.14 16.79
C PHE A 131 13.88 20.40 17.89
N PRO A 132 13.77 21.51 18.64
CA PRO A 132 14.58 21.70 19.84
C PRO A 132 14.15 20.70 20.92
N ASP A 133 15.09 20.31 21.79
CA ASP A 133 14.88 19.30 22.85
C ASP A 133 13.65 19.63 23.73
N GLU A 134 13.40 20.90 24.03
CA GLU A 134 12.26 21.38 24.84
C GLU A 134 10.89 21.14 24.20
N ASN A 135 10.84 20.99 22.87
CA ASN A 135 9.61 20.71 22.14
C ASN A 135 9.44 19.22 21.83
N MET A 136 10.25 18.34 22.43
CA MET A 136 10.18 16.90 22.21
C MET A 136 9.63 16.17 23.44
N ILE A 137 8.60 15.37 23.23
CA ILE A 137 7.92 14.58 24.27
C ILE A 137 8.21 13.10 24.03
N SER A 138 8.91 12.48 24.99
CA SER A 138 9.15 11.04 25.01
C SER A 138 7.95 10.33 25.61
N VAL A 139 7.45 9.30 24.92
CA VAL A 139 6.41 8.40 25.43
C VAL A 139 6.91 6.96 25.49
N LEU A 140 6.28 6.14 26.34
CA LEU A 140 6.71 4.77 26.58
C LEU A 140 6.25 3.82 25.45
N HIS A 141 5.00 3.93 25.02
CA HIS A 141 4.43 3.07 23.99
C HIS A 141 4.17 3.85 22.70
N PHE A 142 4.34 3.18 21.56
CA PHE A 142 4.08 3.78 20.25
C PHE A 142 2.65 4.30 20.09
N ARG A 143 1.68 3.65 20.74
CA ARG A 143 0.28 4.06 20.73
C ARG A 143 0.06 5.42 21.40
N ASP A 144 0.93 5.83 22.31
CA ASP A 144 0.83 7.11 23.03
C ASP A 144 1.30 8.30 22.18
N VAL A 145 1.78 8.05 20.95
CA VAL A 145 2.19 9.09 20.00
C VAL A 145 0.98 9.67 19.23
N PHE A 146 -0.14 8.94 19.16
CA PHE A 146 -1.31 9.26 18.34
C PHE A 146 -2.54 9.62 19.17
#